data_AF-A0A497Q3K9-F1
#
_entry.id   AF-A0A497Q3K9-F1
#
_cell.length_a   1.000
_cell.length_b   1.000
_cell.length_c   1.000
_cell.angle_alpha   90.00
_cell.angle_beta   90.00
_cell.angle_gamma   90.00
#
_symmetry.space_group_name_H-M   'P 1'
#
loop_
_entity.id
_entity.type
_entity.pdbx_description
1 polymer ?
#
loop_
_entity_poly.entity_id
_entity_poly.type
_entity_poly.pdbx_seq_one_letter_code
_entity_poly.pdbx_strand_id
1 'polypeptide(L)' 'YHAGTYGCNWVLYYLLHRAARDEQPERVGFVHIPPLPSQAIQKRLATLPTMGLATSIQAIRLIITHLD' A
#
# COMPACT_ATOMS: atom_id res chain seq x y z
N TYR A 1 -9.97 3.92 -9.39
CA TYR A 1 -8.64 3.30 -9.52
C TYR A 1 -7.56 4.38 -9.51
N HIS A 2 -7.21 4.93 -8.34
CA HIS A 2 -6.31 6.08 -8.21
C HIS A 2 -5.41 5.92 -6.96
N ALA A 3 -4.10 6.16 -7.09
CA ALA A 3 -3.12 6.00 -6.00
C ALA A 3 -2.64 7.34 -5.41
N GLY A 4 -3.34 8.44 -5.70
CA GLY A 4 -2.91 9.79 -5.31
C GLY A 4 -1.97 10.43 -6.34
N THR A 5 -1.45 11.61 -6.01
CA THR A 5 -0.50 12.36 -6.85
C THR A 5 0.78 12.74 -6.11
N TYR A 6 1.02 12.14 -4.94
CA TYR A 6 2.22 12.35 -4.13
C TYR A 6 3.17 11.14 -4.22
N GLY A 7 4.07 11.01 -3.24
CA GLY A 7 5.15 10.00 -3.24
C GLY A 7 4.69 8.56 -3.51
N CYS A 8 3.55 8.15 -2.97
CA CYS A 8 3.00 6.80 -3.18
C CYS A 8 2.78 6.49 -4.68
N ASN A 9 2.10 7.39 -5.40
CA ASN A 9 1.87 7.23 -6.83
C ASN A 9 3.15 7.37 -7.65
N TRP A 10 4.06 8.26 -7.22
CA TRP A 10 5.36 8.42 -7.88
C TRP A 10 6.19 7.13 -7.85
N VAL A 11 6.28 6.46 -6.68
CA VAL A 11 6.97 5.16 -6.56
C VAL A 11 6.31 4.09 -7.43
N LEU A 12 4.97 4.00 -7.40
CA LEU A 12 4.22 3.07 -8.24
C LEU A 12 4.53 3.28 -9.73
N TYR A 13 4.42 4.52 -10.20
CA TYR A 13 4.69 4.87 -11.59
C TYR A 13 6.14 4.55 -11.97
N TYR A 14 7.10 4.89 -11.13
CA TYR A 14 8.53 4.62 -11.38
C TYR A 14 8.81 3.12 -11.55
N LEU A 15 8.27 2.28 -10.65
CA LEU A 15 8.48 0.83 -10.74
C LEU A 15 7.80 0.24 -11.98
N LEU A 16 6.56 0.64 -12.27
CA LEU A 16 5.86 0.20 -13.49
C LEU A 16 6.60 0.64 -14.76
N HIS A 17 7.15 1.85 -14.77
CA HIS A 17 7.91 2.36 -15.90
C HIS A 17 9.19 1.56 -16.14
N ARG A 18 9.90 1.15 -15.08
CA ARG A 18 11.06 0.26 -15.18
C ARG A 18 10.69 -1.12 -15.71
N ALA A 19 9.65 -1.72 -15.15
CA ALA A 19 9.13 -3.02 -15.60
C ALA A 19 8.79 -3.00 -17.10
N ALA A 20 8.14 -1.91 -17.57
CA ALA A 20 7.79 -1.72 -18.97
C ALA A 20 8.98 -1.51 -19.92
N ARG A 21 10.19 -1.33 -19.37
CA ARG A 21 11.46 -1.19 -20.10
C ARG A 21 12.34 -2.44 -19.99
N ASP A 22 11.75 -3.55 -19.56
CA ASP A 22 12.45 -4.81 -19.26
C ASP A 22 13.58 -4.64 -18.21
N GLU A 23 13.46 -3.61 -17.35
CA GLU A 23 14.33 -3.39 -16.19
C GLU A 23 13.65 -3.96 -14.92
N GLN A 24 14.44 -4.46 -13.97
CA GLN A 24 13.87 -4.96 -12.71
C GLN A 24 13.15 -3.87 -11.91
N PRO A 25 12.01 -4.18 -11.24
CA PRO A 25 11.39 -5.51 -11.11
C PRO A 25 10.45 -5.89 -12.28
N GLU A 26 10.37 -7.19 -12.62
CA GLU A 26 9.50 -7.71 -13.69
C GLU A 26 7.98 -7.64 -13.38
N ARG A 27 7.61 -7.72 -12.10
CA ARG A 27 6.21 -7.62 -11.64
C ARG A 27 6.07 -6.54 -10.58
N VAL A 28 5.07 -5.68 -10.74
CA VAL A 28 4.81 -4.56 -9.83
C VAL A 28 3.37 -4.60 -9.36
N GLY A 29 3.19 -4.58 -8.04
CA GLY A 29 1.91 -4.41 -7.38
C GLY A 29 1.98 -3.27 -6.36
N PHE A 30 0.81 -2.74 -5.98
CA PHE A 30 0.73 -1.66 -5.00
C PHE A 30 -0.56 -1.76 -4.18
N VAL A 31 -0.45 -1.57 -2.87
CA VAL A 31 -1.57 -1.58 -1.94
C VAL A 31 -1.41 -0.47 -0.91
N HIS A 32 -2.46 0.34 -0.73
CA HIS A 32 -2.60 1.22 0.43
C HIS A 32 -3.28 0.46 1.55
N ILE A 33 -2.81 0.66 2.79
CA ILE A 33 -3.48 0.14 3.99
C ILE A 33 -3.97 1.30 4.86
N PRO A 34 -5.09 1.13 5.60
CA PRO A 34 -5.55 2.14 6.55
C PRO A 34 -4.54 2.37 7.69
N PRO A 35 -4.60 3.53 8.36
CA PRO A 35 -3.75 3.80 9.52
C PRO A 35 -4.09 2.87 10.70
N LEU A 36 -3.14 2.76 11.63
CA LEU A 36 -3.36 2.08 12.91
C LEU A 36 -4.28 2.91 13.81
N PRO A 37 -5.03 2.27 14.74
CA PRO A 37 -5.81 2.97 15.75
C PRO A 37 -5.00 4.00 16.54
N SER A 38 -3.76 3.66 16.91
CA SER A 38 -2.84 4.57 17.63
C SER A 38 -2.51 5.83 16.84
N GLN A 39 -2.40 5.75 15.51
CA GLN A 39 -2.14 6.90 14.65
C GLN A 39 -3.36 7.83 14.56
N ALA A 40 -4.58 7.29 14.53
CA ALA A 40 -5.80 8.10 14.57
C ALA A 40 -5.93 8.86 15.90
N ILE A 41 -5.61 8.20 17.01
CA ILE A 41 -5.55 8.82 18.35
C ILE A 41 -4.52 9.95 18.38
N GLN A 42 -3.30 9.70 17.90
CA GLN A 42 -2.23 10.70 17.86
C GLN A 42 -2.62 11.94 17.03
N LYS A 43 -3.33 11.72 15.91
CA LYS A 43 -3.84 12.80 15.06
C LYS A 43 -5.11 13.47 15.58
N ARG A 44 -5.68 12.99 16.70
CA ARG A 44 -6.96 13.44 17.28
C ARG A 44 -8.13 13.36 16.28
N LEU A 45 -8.12 12.34 15.42
CA LEU A 45 -9.14 12.11 14.40
C LEU A 45 -9.94 10.86 14.74
N ALA A 46 -10.84 10.97 15.72
CA ALA A 46 -11.63 9.83 16.22
C ALA A 46 -12.54 9.19 15.17
N THR A 47 -12.91 9.93 14.12
CA THR A 47 -13.75 9.43 13.01
C THR A 47 -12.94 8.81 11.87
N LEU A 48 -11.61 8.84 11.92
CA LEU A 48 -10.76 8.28 10.88
C LEU A 48 -10.86 6.74 10.90
N PRO A 49 -11.28 6.09 9.81
CA PRO A 49 -11.29 4.64 9.74
C PRO A 49 -9.87 4.07 9.89
N THR A 50 -9.74 3.00 10.67
CA THR A 50 -8.44 2.38 10.99
C THR A 50 -8.49 0.88 10.80
N MET A 51 -7.31 0.25 10.75
CA MET A 51 -7.15 -1.19 10.71
C MET A 51 -6.12 -1.62 11.76
N GLY A 52 -6.44 -2.67 12.54
CA GLY A 52 -5.53 -3.20 13.55
C GLY A 52 -4.30 -3.86 12.92
N LEU A 53 -3.15 -3.77 13.60
CA LEU A 53 -1.87 -4.26 13.06
C LEU A 53 -1.92 -5.75 12.66
N ALA A 54 -2.51 -6.60 13.51
CA ALA A 54 -2.64 -8.02 13.23
C ALA A 54 -3.43 -8.30 11.94
N THR A 55 -4.53 -7.57 11.73
CA THR A 55 -5.34 -7.65 10.51
C THR A 55 -4.56 -7.17 9.29
N SER A 56 -3.84 -6.04 9.39
CA SER A 56 -3.01 -5.54 8.29
C SER A 56 -1.93 -6.55 7.88
N ILE A 57 -1.27 -7.20 8.85
CA ILE A 57 -0.28 -8.24 8.59
C ILE A 57 -0.92 -9.45 7.90
N GLN A 58 -2.08 -9.91 8.40
CA GLN A 58 -2.80 -11.03 7.80
C GLN A 58 -3.20 -10.72 6.36
N ALA A 59 -3.70 -9.51 6.09
CA ALA A 59 -4.09 -9.07 4.75
C ALA A 59 -2.90 -9.07 3.79
N ILE A 60 -1.75 -8.49 4.19
CA ILE A 60 -0.55 -8.44 3.34
C ILE A 60 -0.01 -9.85 3.07
N ARG A 61 0.00 -10.74 4.08
CA ARG A 61 0.39 -12.14 3.90
C ARG A 61 -0.50 -12.83 2.88
N LEU A 62 -1.82 -12.69 3.01
CA LEU A 62 -2.78 -13.27 2.07
C LEU A 62 -2.58 -12.74 0.65
N ILE A 63 -2.35 -11.43 0.48
CA ILE A 63 -2.05 -10.86 -0.83
C ILE A 63 -0.82 -11.55 -1.42
N ILE A 64 0.30 -11.54 -0.71
CA ILE A 64 1.58 -12.08 -1.21
C ILE A 64 1.49 -13.57 -1.55
N THR A 65 0.84 -14.38 -0.72
CA THR A 65 0.73 -15.83 -0.96
C THR A 65 -0.24 -16.22 -2.07
N HIS A 66 -1.02 -15.27 -2.60
CA HIS A 66 -1.94 -15.47 -3.71
C HIS A 66 -1.58 -14.59 -4.92
N LEU A 67 -0.34 -14.10 -4.98
CA LEU A 67 0.21 -13.50 -6.19
C LEU A 67 0.71 -14.64 -7.09
N ASP A 68 -0.20 -15.22 -7.89
CA ASP A 68 0.17 -16.10 -9.01
C ASP A 68 0.86 -15.27 -10.09
#